data_AF-A0A8D3ECJ2-F1
#
_entry.id   AF-A0A8D3ECJ2-F1
#
_cell.length_a   1.000
_cell.length_b   1.000
_cell.length_c   1.000
_cell.angle_alpha   90.00
_cell.angle_beta   90.00
_cell.angle_gamma   90.00
#
_symmetry.space_group_name_H-M   'P 1'
#
loop_
_entity.id
_entity.type
_entity.pdbx_description
1 polymer ?
#
loop_
_entity_poly.entity_id
_entity_poly.type
_entity_poly.pdbx_seq_one_letter_code
_entity_poly.pdbx_strand_id
1 'polypeptide(L)'
;MLLLQVIKVYNEDNTSRAVEVPSDITARDVCQLFVLKNHCIDDHSWTLFEHLSHLGIERTIEDHESVMEVLSGGGMDTDSRLYFRKNYAKYEFFRKPLEFFPDHMVSISSETNGMLDHSQLVQTFLNSSTCPEIHGHLHAKEQSRKSWKKFYFVLRRSGLYFSNKGTSKEPRHLQFIADFSDSDVYTVLSAKKLHGAPTDYGFCVKSTKCSSGAGLEAVLCRRRADQDLLDHSHALVKGWLADHKLQVYV
;
A
#
# COMPACT_ATOMS: atom_id res chain seq x y z
N MET A 1 18.78 24.00 -18.92
CA MET A 1 17.38 24.49 -18.87
C MET A 1 16.58 23.40 -18.17
N LEU A 2 15.98 23.67 -17.02
CA LEU A 2 15.15 22.67 -16.33
C LEU A 2 13.89 22.43 -17.18
N LEU A 3 13.59 21.18 -17.49
CA LEU A 3 12.34 20.83 -18.16
C LEU A 3 11.23 20.92 -17.12
N LEU A 4 10.33 21.89 -17.30
CA LEU A 4 9.16 22.05 -16.43
C LEU A 4 7.98 21.28 -17.00
N GLN A 5 7.19 20.70 -16.10
CA GLN A 5 5.95 20.00 -16.39
C GLN A 5 4.82 20.62 -15.56
N VAL A 6 3.61 20.67 -16.11
CA VAL A 6 2.43 21.13 -15.38
C VAL A 6 1.74 19.91 -14.76
N ILE A 7 1.65 19.89 -13.43
CA ILE A 7 0.85 18.89 -12.70
C ILE A 7 -0.41 19.53 -12.14
N LYS A 8 -1.47 18.73 -12.01
CA LYS A 8 -2.73 19.14 -11.39
C LYS A 8 -2.94 18.34 -10.11
N VAL A 9 -3.02 19.03 -8.98
CA VAL A 9 -3.19 18.42 -7.66
C VAL A 9 -4.54 18.84 -7.08
N TYR A 10 -5.30 17.87 -6.59
CA TYR A 10 -6.62 18.03 -6.01
C TYR A 10 -6.54 18.05 -4.48
N ASN A 11 -7.42 18.82 -3.84
CA ASN A 11 -7.62 18.79 -2.39
C ASN A 11 -8.79 17.85 -2.04
N GLU A 12 -9.03 17.61 -0.74
CA GLU A 12 -10.14 16.76 -0.26
C GLU A 12 -11.53 17.27 -0.69
N ASP A 13 -11.69 18.60 -0.84
CA ASP A 13 -12.93 19.25 -1.30
C ASP A 13 -13.13 19.17 -2.83
N ASN A 14 -12.26 18.44 -3.54
CA ASN A 14 -12.21 18.32 -5.00
C ASN A 14 -11.88 19.62 -5.74
N THR A 15 -11.48 20.70 -5.05
CA THR A 15 -10.79 21.81 -5.69
C THR A 15 -9.42 21.36 -6.18
N SER A 16 -8.86 22.05 -7.18
CA SER A 16 -7.56 21.67 -7.73
C SER A 16 -6.70 22.88 -8.04
N ARG A 17 -5.38 22.68 -8.06
CA ARG A 17 -4.39 23.67 -8.45
C ARG A 17 -3.45 23.06 -9.48
N ALA A 18 -3.22 23.78 -10.57
CA ALA A 18 -2.17 23.46 -11.52
C ALA A 18 -0.88 24.18 -11.10
N VAL A 19 0.25 23.47 -11.11
CA VAL A 19 1.56 24.04 -10.78
C VAL A 19 2.61 23.53 -11.76
N GLU A 20 3.52 24.42 -12.16
CA GLU A 20 4.73 24.04 -12.88
C GLU A 20 5.78 23.50 -11.90
N VAL A 21 6.33 22.35 -12.23
CA VAL A 21 7.31 21.63 -11.41
C VAL A 21 8.43 21.06 -12.29
N PRO A 22 9.65 20.90 -11.75
CA PRO A 22 10.71 20.16 -12.45
C PRO A 22 10.30 18.71 -12.76
N SER A 23 10.86 18.14 -13.82
CA SER A 23 10.59 16.74 -14.21
C SER A 23 11.13 15.69 -13.23
N ASP A 24 12.09 16.05 -12.39
CA ASP A 24 12.70 15.21 -11.35
C ASP A 24 12.05 15.41 -9.96
N ILE A 25 10.90 16.09 -9.90
CA ILE A 25 10.23 16.37 -8.62
C ILE A 25 9.71 15.08 -7.95
N THR A 26 9.98 14.98 -6.65
CA THR A 26 9.48 13.88 -5.82
C THR A 26 8.12 14.21 -5.20
N ALA A 27 7.42 13.19 -4.71
CA ALA A 27 6.18 13.40 -3.96
C ALA A 27 6.41 14.24 -2.69
N ARG A 28 7.57 14.10 -2.03
CA ARG A 28 7.96 14.93 -0.88
C ARG A 28 8.04 16.41 -1.25
N ASP A 29 8.71 16.73 -2.36
CA ASP A 29 8.86 18.12 -2.82
C ASP A 29 7.51 18.76 -3.12
N VAL A 30 6.61 18.01 -3.77
CA VAL A 30 5.23 18.47 -4.03
C VAL A 30 4.47 18.70 -2.72
N CYS A 31 4.58 17.77 -1.75
CA CYS A 31 3.95 17.96 -0.44
C CYS A 31 4.46 19.23 0.25
N GLN A 32 5.78 19.45 0.30
CA GLN A 32 6.38 20.66 0.89
C GLN A 32 5.93 21.94 0.18
N LEU A 33 5.89 21.92 -1.15
CA LEU A 33 5.37 23.03 -1.96
C LEU A 33 3.94 23.40 -1.58
N PHE A 34 3.06 22.41 -1.41
CA PHE A 34 1.66 22.64 -1.05
C PHE A 34 1.48 23.03 0.41
N VAL A 35 2.27 22.50 1.34
CA VAL A 35 2.30 22.95 2.74
C VAL A 35 2.63 24.44 2.81
N LEU A 36 3.68 24.88 2.10
CA LEU A 36 4.07 26.29 2.03
C LEU A 36 2.99 27.16 1.38
N LYS A 37 2.47 26.76 0.20
CA LYS A 37 1.45 27.51 -0.54
C LYS A 37 0.09 27.60 0.17
N ASN A 38 -0.23 26.62 1.01
CA ASN A 38 -1.50 26.56 1.75
C ASN A 38 -1.37 27.06 3.19
N HIS A 39 -0.18 27.54 3.60
CA HIS A 39 0.09 27.96 4.99
C HIS A 39 -0.28 26.87 6.02
N CYS A 40 -0.02 25.61 5.68
CA CYS A 40 -0.29 24.48 6.56
C CYS A 40 0.86 24.29 7.56
N ILE A 41 0.56 23.68 8.71
CA ILE A 41 1.59 23.17 9.63
C ILE A 41 2.21 21.92 9.00
N ASP A 42 3.54 21.86 8.93
CA ASP A 42 4.27 20.67 8.56
C ASP A 42 4.32 19.69 9.75
N ASP A 43 3.43 18.71 9.74
CA ASP A 43 3.32 17.65 10.75
C ASP A 43 3.71 16.26 10.19
N HIS A 44 4.35 16.25 9.00
CA HIS A 44 4.71 15.05 8.24
C HIS A 44 3.56 14.11 7.88
N SER A 45 2.30 14.51 8.08
CA SER A 45 1.12 13.72 7.67
C SER A 45 0.65 14.05 6.26
N TRP A 46 1.07 15.19 5.71
CA TRP A 46 0.73 15.62 4.35
C TRP A 46 1.29 14.66 3.32
N THR A 47 0.42 14.13 2.47
CA THR A 47 0.71 13.03 1.58
C THR A 47 0.08 13.26 0.22
N LEU A 48 0.81 12.89 -0.83
CA LEU A 48 0.30 12.82 -2.18
C LEU A 48 -0.27 11.42 -2.44
N PHE A 49 -1.46 11.37 -3.03
CA PHE A 49 -2.15 10.14 -3.38
C PHE A 49 -2.36 10.06 -4.88
N GLU A 50 -2.14 8.88 -5.45
CA GLU A 50 -2.62 8.53 -6.78
C GLU A 50 -4.03 7.97 -6.65
N HIS A 51 -4.99 8.56 -7.36
CA HIS A 51 -6.38 8.12 -7.39
C HIS A 51 -6.75 7.74 -8.83
N LEU A 52 -7.05 6.45 -9.04
CA LEU A 52 -7.53 5.90 -10.31
C LEU A 52 -9.07 5.84 -10.27
N SER A 53 -9.72 6.94 -10.66
CA SER A 53 -11.16 7.12 -10.46
C SER A 53 -12.01 6.06 -11.17
N HIS A 54 -11.60 5.62 -12.36
CA HIS A 54 -12.32 4.62 -13.15
C HIS A 54 -12.37 3.23 -12.48
N LEU A 55 -11.38 2.90 -11.63
CA LEU A 55 -11.33 1.67 -10.84
C LEU A 55 -11.88 1.87 -9.43
N GLY A 56 -12.02 3.11 -8.97
CA GLY A 56 -12.37 3.42 -7.58
C GLY A 56 -11.30 2.95 -6.59
N ILE A 57 -10.03 3.07 -6.99
CA ILE A 57 -8.88 2.70 -6.16
C ILE A 57 -7.91 3.87 -6.01
N GLU A 58 -7.15 3.86 -4.92
CA GLU A 58 -6.14 4.88 -4.63
C GLU A 58 -4.97 4.31 -3.82
N ARG A 59 -3.80 4.94 -3.91
CA ARG A 59 -2.64 4.60 -3.09
C ARG A 59 -1.90 5.85 -2.64
N THR A 60 -1.15 5.72 -1.54
CA THR A 60 -0.13 6.70 -1.18
C THR A 60 1.02 6.63 -2.19
N ILE A 61 1.48 7.80 -2.63
CA ILE A 61 2.74 7.94 -3.34
C ILE A 61 3.81 8.18 -2.27
N GLU A 62 4.80 7.29 -2.21
CA GLU A 62 5.88 7.40 -1.22
C GLU A 62 6.76 8.62 -1.49
N ASP A 63 7.40 9.14 -0.44
CA ASP A 63 8.09 10.45 -0.48
C ASP A 63 9.15 10.55 -1.58
N HIS A 64 9.82 9.44 -1.88
CA HIS A 64 10.91 9.35 -2.84
C HIS A 64 10.44 9.10 -4.27
N GLU A 65 9.17 8.73 -4.49
CA GLU A 65 8.67 8.39 -5.82
C GLU A 65 8.65 9.65 -6.71
N SER A 66 9.11 9.47 -7.95
CA SER A 66 9.04 10.50 -8.99
C SER A 66 7.58 10.71 -9.40
N VAL A 67 7.09 11.94 -9.28
CA VAL A 67 5.71 12.26 -9.67
C VAL A 67 5.50 12.05 -11.16
N MET A 68 6.53 12.27 -11.98
CA MET A 68 6.45 12.05 -13.43
C MET A 68 6.36 10.57 -13.80
N GLU A 69 7.06 9.70 -13.07
CA GLU A 69 6.97 8.25 -13.27
C GLU A 69 5.58 7.72 -12.89
N VAL A 70 5.03 8.19 -11.77
CA VAL A 70 3.66 7.85 -11.35
C VAL A 70 2.63 8.29 -12.40
N LEU A 71 2.72 9.53 -12.87
CA LEU A 71 1.79 10.06 -13.88
C LEU A 71 1.93 9.38 -15.25
N SER A 72 3.12 8.91 -15.61
CA SER A 72 3.36 8.23 -16.90
C SER A 72 3.04 6.73 -16.87
N GLY A 73 3.10 6.08 -15.71
CA GLY A 73 2.81 4.66 -15.52
C GLY A 73 1.34 4.27 -15.72
N GLY A 74 0.42 5.23 -15.82
CA GLY A 74 -1.02 4.99 -16.00
C GLY A 74 -1.42 4.37 -17.35
N GLY A 75 -0.51 4.24 -18.32
CA GLY A 75 -0.93 4.04 -19.71
C GLY A 75 -1.76 5.23 -20.19
N MET A 76 -2.50 5.11 -21.30
CA MET A 76 -3.40 6.19 -21.77
C MET A 76 -4.63 6.40 -20.86
N ASP A 77 -4.54 6.06 -19.57
CA ASP A 77 -5.61 6.25 -18.61
C ASP A 77 -5.66 7.71 -18.15
N THR A 78 -6.49 8.49 -18.85
CA THR A 78 -6.63 9.94 -18.67
C THR A 78 -7.31 10.34 -17.35
N ASP A 79 -7.68 9.38 -16.49
CA ASP A 79 -8.46 9.60 -15.27
C ASP A 79 -7.67 9.41 -13.95
N SER A 80 -6.34 9.25 -14.02
CA SER A 80 -5.48 9.31 -12.82
C SER A 80 -5.41 10.74 -12.27
N ARG A 81 -5.58 10.89 -10.95
CA ARG A 81 -5.56 12.18 -10.25
C ARG A 81 -4.63 12.16 -9.06
N LEU A 82 -3.89 13.25 -8.88
CA LEU A 82 -3.09 13.48 -7.69
C LEU A 82 -3.92 14.18 -6.62
N TYR A 83 -3.98 13.63 -5.41
CA TYR A 83 -4.65 14.25 -4.26
C TYR A 83 -3.66 14.61 -3.17
N PHE A 84 -3.76 15.82 -2.63
CA PHE A 84 -3.00 16.31 -1.48
C PHE A 84 -3.89 16.34 -0.25
N ARG A 85 -3.58 15.49 0.74
CA ARG A 85 -4.35 15.38 1.98
C ARG A 85 -3.54 14.73 3.11
N LYS A 86 -4.09 14.73 4.32
CA LYS A 86 -3.41 14.15 5.48
C LYS A 86 -3.58 12.62 5.53
N ASN A 87 -2.50 11.93 5.91
CA ASN A 87 -2.45 10.49 6.16
C ASN A 87 -1.68 10.23 7.45
N TYR A 88 -2.37 10.33 8.59
CA TYR A 88 -1.73 10.11 9.90
C TYR A 88 -1.19 8.68 10.07
N ALA A 89 -1.75 7.71 9.34
CA ALA A 89 -1.33 6.32 9.37
C ALA A 89 -0.10 6.03 8.48
N LYS A 90 0.51 7.01 7.80
CA LYS A 90 1.65 6.78 6.89
C LYS A 90 2.88 6.24 7.63
N TYR A 91 3.19 6.81 8.80
CA TYR A 91 4.38 6.49 9.59
C TYR A 91 4.07 5.81 10.92
N GLU A 92 2.85 5.27 11.09
CA GLU A 92 2.42 4.72 12.37
C GLU A 92 3.26 3.50 12.80
N PHE A 93 3.73 2.69 11.85
CA PHE A 93 4.67 1.59 12.13
C PHE A 93 5.93 2.08 12.83
N PHE A 94 6.54 3.17 12.35
CA PHE A 94 7.77 3.70 12.93
C PHE A 94 7.52 4.37 14.28
N ARG A 95 6.33 4.90 14.51
CA ARG A 95 5.94 5.52 15.79
C ARG A 95 5.65 4.46 16.85
N LYS A 96 4.99 3.37 16.49
CA LYS A 96 4.49 2.34 17.42
C LYS A 96 4.61 0.91 16.86
N PRO A 97 5.81 0.41 16.53
CA PRO A 97 6.01 -0.87 15.87
C PRO A 97 5.54 -2.06 16.71
N LEU A 98 5.65 -1.98 18.05
CA LEU A 98 5.20 -3.03 18.97
C LEU A 98 3.66 -3.13 19.06
N GLU A 99 2.94 -2.06 18.77
CA GLU A 99 1.46 -2.02 18.77
C GLU A 99 0.89 -2.24 17.35
N PHE A 100 1.74 -2.25 16.32
CA PHE A 100 1.31 -2.20 14.92
C PHE A 100 0.88 -3.55 14.36
N PHE A 101 1.40 -4.66 14.90
CA PHE A 101 1.02 -6.01 14.50
C PHE A 101 0.54 -6.82 15.72
N PRO A 102 -0.58 -7.54 15.62
CA PRO A 102 -0.95 -8.51 16.66
C PRO A 102 0.08 -9.63 16.72
N ASP A 103 0.35 -10.14 17.92
CA ASP A 103 1.34 -11.21 18.17
C ASP A 103 1.15 -12.44 17.27
N HIS A 104 -0.10 -12.79 16.96
CA HIS A 104 -0.43 -13.97 16.16
C HIS A 104 -0.28 -13.76 14.64
N MET A 105 0.02 -12.55 14.18
CA MET A 105 0.06 -12.18 12.76
C MET A 105 1.47 -12.21 12.17
N VAL A 106 2.51 -12.03 13.00
CA VAL A 106 3.90 -11.96 12.57
C VAL A 106 4.67 -13.14 13.12
N SER A 107 5.47 -13.80 12.28
CA SER A 107 6.41 -14.83 12.68
C SER A 107 7.83 -14.37 12.32
N ILE A 108 8.62 -14.10 13.36
CA ILE A 108 10.01 -13.66 13.25
C ILE A 108 10.90 -14.88 13.47
N SER A 109 11.80 -15.16 12.54
CA SER A 109 12.64 -16.36 12.56
C SER A 109 13.92 -16.23 13.39
N SER A 110 14.03 -15.26 14.30
CA SER A 110 15.27 -15.00 15.03
C SER A 110 15.46 -15.92 16.25
N GLU A 111 16.67 -16.46 16.40
CA GLU A 111 17.14 -17.23 17.57
C GLU A 111 17.35 -16.37 18.83
N THR A 112 16.81 -15.15 18.86
CA THR A 112 16.92 -14.22 19.98
C THR A 112 15.85 -14.54 21.01
N ASN A 113 16.25 -15.27 22.06
CA ASN A 113 15.45 -15.73 23.19
C ASN A 113 14.91 -14.61 24.12
N GLY A 114 14.70 -13.39 23.59
CA GLY A 114 14.29 -12.20 24.35
C GLY A 114 13.19 -11.40 23.65
N MET A 115 12.47 -10.58 24.43
CA MET A 115 11.51 -9.61 23.90
C MET A 115 12.23 -8.68 22.93
N LEU A 116 11.71 -8.56 21.70
CA LEU A 116 12.24 -7.62 20.71
C LEU A 116 11.95 -6.20 21.17
N ASP A 117 12.99 -5.39 21.31
CA ASP A 117 12.85 -3.96 21.53
C ASP A 117 12.37 -3.26 20.23
N HIS A 118 11.78 -2.06 20.38
CA HIS A 118 11.31 -1.19 19.31
C HIS A 118 12.30 -1.09 18.14
N SER A 119 13.58 -0.81 18.45
CA SER A 119 14.64 -0.65 17.46
C SER A 119 14.91 -1.93 16.68
N GLN A 120 14.92 -3.08 17.37
CA GLN A 120 15.20 -4.39 16.78
C GLN A 120 14.07 -4.86 15.87
N LEU A 121 12.82 -4.58 16.24
CA LEU A 121 11.67 -4.90 15.41
C LEU A 121 11.70 -4.10 14.10
N VAL A 122 11.91 -2.78 14.18
CA VAL A 122 12.07 -1.95 12.98
C VAL A 122 13.22 -2.46 12.12
N GLN A 123 14.40 -2.71 12.69
CA GLN A 123 15.55 -3.24 11.95
C GLN A 123 15.24 -4.58 11.27
N THR A 124 14.47 -5.46 11.92
CA THR A 124 14.05 -6.72 11.32
C THR A 124 13.24 -6.49 10.04
N PHE A 125 12.32 -5.51 10.06
CA PHE A 125 11.54 -5.10 8.88
C PHE A 125 12.30 -4.21 7.88
N LEU A 126 13.49 -3.71 8.22
CA LEU A 126 14.37 -2.97 7.29
C LEU A 126 15.40 -3.88 6.62
N ASN A 127 15.78 -4.97 7.30
CA ASN A 127 16.85 -5.83 6.88
C ASN A 127 16.38 -6.75 5.74
N SER A 128 16.85 -6.45 4.53
CA SER A 128 16.52 -7.22 3.32
C SER A 128 16.76 -8.74 3.44
N SER A 129 17.70 -9.16 4.30
CA SER A 129 18.01 -10.58 4.55
C SER A 129 16.99 -11.30 5.44
N THR A 130 16.19 -10.58 6.24
CA THR A 130 15.34 -11.14 7.30
C THR A 130 13.95 -10.50 7.33
N CYS A 131 13.21 -10.59 6.24
CA CYS A 131 11.81 -10.13 6.17
C CYS A 131 10.91 -11.08 7.00
N PRO A 132 10.22 -10.61 8.05
CA PRO A 132 9.29 -11.43 8.82
C PRO A 132 8.17 -12.03 7.95
N GLU A 133 7.70 -13.22 8.30
CA GLU A 133 6.51 -13.77 7.65
C GLU A 133 5.27 -13.17 8.30
N ILE A 134 4.40 -12.56 7.50
CA ILE A 134 3.10 -12.07 7.96
C ILE A 134 2.00 -12.98 7.45
N HIS A 135 1.06 -13.36 8.30
CA HIS A 135 0.01 -14.31 7.92
C HIS A 135 -1.31 -14.02 8.61
N GLY A 136 -2.39 -14.46 7.98
CA GLY A 136 -3.73 -14.18 8.50
C GLY A 136 -4.82 -14.52 7.51
N HIS A 137 -6.07 -14.44 7.94
CA HIS A 137 -7.19 -14.73 7.07
C HIS A 137 -7.68 -13.47 6.34
N LEU A 138 -7.78 -13.56 5.01
CA LEU A 138 -8.40 -12.54 4.16
C LEU A 138 -9.48 -13.18 3.29
N HIS A 139 -10.41 -12.36 2.77
CA HIS A 139 -11.32 -12.79 1.72
C HIS A 139 -10.75 -12.32 0.38
N ALA A 140 -10.75 -13.21 -0.60
CA ALA A 140 -10.33 -12.91 -1.95
C ALA A 140 -11.51 -13.05 -2.90
N LYS A 141 -11.55 -12.16 -3.90
CA LYS A 141 -12.45 -12.28 -5.03
C LYS A 141 -11.83 -13.22 -6.06
N GLU A 142 -12.55 -14.28 -6.42
CA GLU A 142 -12.09 -15.22 -7.44
C GLU A 142 -12.26 -14.59 -8.84
N GLN A 143 -11.25 -14.69 -9.72
CA GLN A 143 -11.34 -14.09 -11.05
C GLN A 143 -12.42 -14.77 -11.92
N SER A 144 -12.65 -16.07 -11.73
CA SER A 144 -13.61 -16.86 -12.50
C SER A 144 -15.05 -16.81 -11.95
N ARG A 145 -15.25 -16.36 -10.71
CA ARG A 145 -16.57 -16.33 -10.05
C ARG A 145 -16.76 -15.01 -9.31
N LYS A 146 -17.96 -14.41 -9.40
CA LYS A 146 -18.33 -13.21 -8.62
C LYS A 146 -18.50 -13.47 -7.11
N SER A 147 -17.86 -14.51 -6.57
CA SER A 147 -17.96 -14.93 -5.17
C SER A 147 -16.69 -14.63 -4.39
N TRP A 148 -16.86 -14.27 -3.12
CA TRP A 148 -15.78 -14.04 -2.19
C TRP A 148 -15.54 -15.29 -1.34
N LYS A 149 -14.27 -15.68 -1.19
CA LYS A 149 -13.88 -16.84 -0.38
C LYS A 149 -12.80 -16.45 0.62
N LYS A 150 -12.92 -17.00 1.84
CA LYS A 150 -11.94 -16.82 2.92
C LYS A 150 -10.77 -17.79 2.70
N PHE A 151 -9.56 -17.27 2.66
CA PHE A 151 -8.33 -18.06 2.64
C PHE A 151 -7.38 -17.62 3.75
N TYR A 152 -6.42 -18.48 4.07
CA TYR A 152 -5.29 -18.13 4.91
C TYR A 152 -4.15 -17.65 4.01
N PHE A 153 -3.71 -16.42 4.22
CA PHE A 153 -2.67 -15.75 3.45
C PHE A 153 -1.35 -15.78 4.20
N VAL A 154 -0.29 -15.85 3.42
CA VAL A 154 1.09 -15.80 3.89
C VAL A 154 1.85 -14.85 2.99
N LEU A 155 2.41 -13.81 3.60
CA LEU A 155 3.24 -12.81 2.95
C LEU A 155 4.69 -13.12 3.29
N ARG A 156 5.51 -13.22 2.25
CA ARG A 156 6.95 -13.46 2.33
C ARG A 156 7.66 -12.42 1.47
N ARG A 157 8.98 -12.36 1.60
CA ARG A 157 9.84 -11.56 0.72
C ARG A 157 9.56 -11.80 -0.78
N SER A 158 9.30 -13.05 -1.15
CA SER A 158 9.07 -13.44 -2.54
C SER A 158 7.66 -13.12 -3.06
N GLY A 159 6.77 -12.60 -2.22
CA GLY A 159 5.42 -12.20 -2.61
C GLY A 159 4.32 -12.71 -1.68
N LEU A 160 3.09 -12.54 -2.14
CA LEU A 160 1.87 -12.91 -1.44
C LEU A 160 1.36 -14.27 -1.91
N TYR A 161 1.03 -15.12 -0.95
CA TYR A 161 0.51 -16.47 -1.18
C TYR A 161 -0.79 -16.70 -0.41
N PHE A 162 -1.63 -17.61 -0.90
CA PHE A 162 -2.70 -18.20 -0.10
C PHE A 162 -2.54 -19.71 0.05
N SER A 163 -3.02 -20.26 1.16
CA SER A 163 -3.05 -21.71 1.39
C SER A 163 -4.30 -22.35 0.80
N ASN A 164 -4.12 -23.42 0.03
CA ASN A 164 -5.21 -24.28 -0.44
C ASN A 164 -5.61 -25.36 0.57
N LYS A 165 -4.89 -25.47 1.70
CA LYS A 165 -5.13 -26.47 2.76
C LYS A 165 -5.13 -25.83 4.14
N GLY A 166 -6.27 -25.27 4.52
CA GLY A 166 -6.47 -24.66 5.84
C GLY A 166 -5.46 -23.53 6.09
N THR A 167 -4.70 -23.65 7.18
CA THR A 167 -3.62 -22.72 7.56
C THR A 167 -2.22 -23.27 7.24
N SER A 168 -2.11 -24.34 6.44
CA SER A 168 -0.82 -24.96 6.13
C SER A 168 0.08 -24.02 5.35
N LYS A 169 1.32 -23.88 5.81
CA LYS A 169 2.38 -23.05 5.21
C LYS A 169 3.42 -23.87 4.44
N GLU A 170 3.15 -25.17 4.23
CA GLU A 170 4.02 -26.03 3.42
C GLU A 170 4.03 -25.53 1.95
N PRO A 171 5.19 -25.50 1.27
CA PRO A 171 5.29 -24.99 -0.10
C PRO A 171 4.27 -25.59 -1.08
N ARG A 172 3.96 -26.89 -0.95
CA ARG A 172 2.98 -27.60 -1.80
C ARG A 172 1.53 -27.11 -1.63
N HIS A 173 1.20 -26.49 -0.51
CA HIS A 173 -0.15 -25.97 -0.23
C HIS A 173 -0.26 -24.48 -0.54
N LEU A 174 0.85 -23.78 -0.76
CA LEU A 174 0.85 -22.36 -1.06
C LEU A 174 0.65 -22.12 -2.55
N GLN A 175 -0.18 -21.14 -2.87
CA GLN A 175 -0.48 -20.68 -4.21
C GLN A 175 -0.06 -19.22 -4.32
N PHE A 176 0.79 -18.91 -5.29
CA PHE A 176 1.27 -17.55 -5.55
C PHE A 176 0.15 -16.67 -6.10
N ILE A 177 0.15 -15.40 -5.69
CA ILE A 177 -0.84 -14.40 -6.12
C ILE A 177 -0.15 -13.28 -6.88
N ALA A 178 0.81 -12.64 -6.22
CA ALA A 178 1.53 -11.50 -6.77
C ALA A 178 2.87 -11.36 -6.04
N ASP A 179 3.87 -10.84 -6.76
CA ASP A 179 5.01 -10.18 -6.18
C ASP A 179 4.78 -8.66 -6.27
N PHE A 180 5.73 -7.90 -5.78
CA PHE A 180 5.59 -6.45 -5.71
C PHE A 180 6.85 -5.72 -6.15
N SER A 181 7.69 -6.40 -6.92
CA SER A 181 8.80 -5.75 -7.60
C SER A 181 8.28 -4.81 -8.70
N ASP A 182 7.18 -5.21 -9.35
CA ASP A 182 6.55 -4.50 -10.46
C ASP A 182 5.04 -4.31 -10.26
N SER A 183 4.58 -4.28 -9.00
CA SER A 183 3.18 -4.09 -8.66
C SER A 183 3.02 -3.12 -7.49
N ASP A 184 1.98 -2.29 -7.58
CA ASP A 184 1.58 -1.37 -6.53
C ASP A 184 0.33 -1.89 -5.81
N VAL A 185 0.20 -1.50 -4.54
CA VAL A 185 -0.96 -1.84 -3.72
C VAL A 185 -1.86 -0.62 -3.55
N TYR A 186 -3.14 -0.80 -3.86
CA TYR A 186 -4.15 0.26 -3.78
C TYR A 186 -5.26 -0.12 -2.81
N THR A 187 -5.76 0.86 -2.08
CA THR A 187 -7.01 0.80 -1.32
C THR A 187 -8.19 0.89 -2.28
N VAL A 188 -9.22 0.08 -2.05
CA VAL A 188 -10.47 0.10 -2.82
C VAL A 188 -11.51 0.94 -2.08
N LEU A 189 -11.85 2.12 -2.62
CA LEU A 189 -12.67 3.14 -1.96
C LEU A 189 -14.12 2.73 -1.68
N SER A 190 -14.66 1.76 -2.41
CA SER A 190 -16.05 1.32 -2.29
C SER A 190 -16.20 -0.18 -2.57
N ALA A 191 -15.38 -1.00 -1.89
CA ALA A 191 -15.24 -2.41 -2.19
C ALA A 191 -16.57 -3.20 -2.15
N LYS A 192 -17.49 -2.90 -1.22
CA LYS A 192 -18.81 -3.55 -1.21
C LYS A 192 -19.62 -3.21 -2.45
N LYS A 193 -19.71 -1.91 -2.76
CA LYS A 193 -20.52 -1.40 -3.86
C LYS A 193 -19.97 -1.82 -5.22
N LEU A 194 -18.65 -1.70 -5.42
CA LEU A 194 -17.99 -1.96 -6.70
C LEU A 194 -17.73 -3.44 -6.95
N HIS A 195 -17.52 -4.24 -5.90
CA HIS A 195 -17.06 -5.62 -6.04
C HIS A 195 -17.84 -6.65 -5.23
N GLY A 196 -18.92 -6.26 -4.53
CA GLY A 196 -19.71 -7.16 -3.69
C GLY A 196 -18.92 -7.71 -2.50
N ALA A 197 -17.90 -6.96 -2.05
CA ALA A 197 -17.03 -7.39 -0.96
C ALA A 197 -17.79 -7.62 0.35
N PRO A 198 -17.33 -8.54 1.22
CA PRO A 198 -17.82 -8.66 2.59
C PRO A 198 -17.71 -7.36 3.41
N THR A 199 -16.71 -6.52 3.13
CA THR A 199 -16.46 -5.25 3.82
C THR A 199 -15.97 -4.17 2.85
N ASP A 200 -15.93 -2.92 3.31
CA ASP A 200 -15.34 -1.82 2.55
C ASP A 200 -13.81 -1.71 2.76
N TYR A 201 -13.24 -2.53 3.64
CA TYR A 201 -11.79 -2.59 3.90
C TYR A 201 -11.11 -3.46 2.84
N GLY A 202 -11.25 -3.05 1.58
CA GLY A 202 -10.70 -3.72 0.42
C GLY A 202 -9.38 -3.10 -0.01
N PHE A 203 -8.45 -3.94 -0.46
CA PHE A 203 -7.25 -3.52 -1.17
C PHE A 203 -7.04 -4.42 -2.39
N CYS A 204 -6.22 -3.97 -3.33
CA CYS A 204 -5.91 -4.71 -4.54
C CYS A 204 -4.45 -4.51 -4.95
N VAL A 205 -3.95 -5.46 -5.72
CA VAL A 205 -2.61 -5.40 -6.32
C VAL A 205 -2.77 -5.17 -7.81
N LYS A 206 -2.03 -4.19 -8.35
CA LYS A 206 -2.05 -3.82 -9.77
C LYS A 206 -0.62 -3.72 -10.27
N SER A 207 -0.33 -4.40 -11.37
CA SER A 207 0.97 -4.30 -12.05
C SER A 207 1.21 -2.89 -12.61
N THR A 208 2.46 -2.43 -12.50
CA THR A 208 2.95 -1.15 -13.03
C THR A 208 3.43 -1.24 -14.48
N LYS A 209 3.76 -2.45 -14.98
CA LYS A 209 4.36 -2.65 -16.32
C LYS A 209 3.37 -2.82 -17.48
N CYS A 210 2.11 -3.18 -17.22
CA CYS A 210 1.15 -3.43 -18.30
C CYS A 210 0.28 -2.20 -18.60
N SER A 211 0.69 -1.45 -19.63
CA SER A 211 -0.03 -0.29 -20.19
C SER A 211 -1.22 -0.65 -21.08
N SER A 212 -1.49 -1.94 -21.31
CA SER A 212 -2.60 -2.43 -22.14
C SER A 212 -3.57 -3.27 -21.31
N GLY A 213 -4.53 -2.63 -20.64
CA GLY A 213 -5.71 -3.30 -20.07
C GLY A 213 -5.45 -4.26 -18.90
N ALA A 214 -4.38 -4.07 -18.13
CA ALA A 214 -4.12 -4.91 -16.95
C ALA A 214 -5.25 -4.80 -15.92
N GLY A 215 -6.02 -5.88 -15.80
CA GLY A 215 -6.96 -6.06 -14.70
C GLY A 215 -6.23 -6.14 -13.36
N LEU A 216 -6.99 -5.91 -12.29
CA LEU A 216 -6.52 -6.09 -10.91
C LEU A 216 -6.03 -7.54 -10.73
N GLU A 217 -4.78 -7.73 -10.32
CA GLU A 217 -4.20 -9.08 -10.12
C GLU A 217 -4.94 -9.82 -9.01
N ALA A 218 -5.26 -9.10 -7.92
CA ALA A 218 -6.08 -9.59 -6.84
C ALA A 218 -6.89 -8.47 -6.20
N VAL A 219 -8.11 -8.78 -5.76
CA VAL A 219 -8.91 -7.92 -4.87
C VAL A 219 -9.18 -8.69 -3.59
N LEU A 220 -8.76 -8.10 -2.47
CA LEU A 220 -8.73 -8.71 -1.15
C LEU A 220 -9.50 -7.83 -0.16
N CYS A 221 -10.14 -8.42 0.85
CA CYS A 221 -10.76 -7.66 1.94
C CYS A 221 -10.76 -8.42 3.27
N ARG A 222 -10.76 -7.69 4.39
CA ARG A 222 -10.86 -8.27 5.76
C ARG A 222 -12.30 -8.24 6.27
N ARG A 223 -12.70 -9.09 7.23
CA ARG A 223 -14.05 -9.04 7.85
C ARG A 223 -14.12 -8.02 8.99
N ARG A 224 -15.32 -7.48 9.25
CA ARG A 224 -15.60 -6.38 10.23
C ARG A 224 -15.45 -6.78 11.70
N ALA A 225 -15.42 -8.08 12.03
CA ALA A 225 -15.41 -8.55 13.43
C ALA A 225 -14.08 -8.30 14.18
N ASP A 226 -13.04 -7.79 13.50
CA ASP A 226 -11.75 -7.39 14.10
C ASP A 226 -11.69 -5.84 14.21
N GLN A 227 -12.68 -5.24 14.88
CA GLN A 227 -12.94 -3.80 14.86
C GLN A 227 -11.80 -2.95 15.49
N ASP A 228 -11.00 -3.51 16.40
CA ASP A 228 -9.83 -2.83 17.00
C ASP A 228 -8.60 -2.84 16.08
N LEU A 229 -8.66 -3.60 14.98
CA LEU A 229 -7.58 -3.79 14.02
C LEU A 229 -7.86 -3.11 12.67
N LEU A 230 -8.71 -2.08 12.68
CA LEU A 230 -9.11 -1.33 11.48
C LEU A 230 -7.92 -0.66 10.78
N ASP A 231 -6.93 -0.22 11.55
CA ASP A 231 -5.64 0.26 11.03
C ASP A 231 -4.76 -0.86 10.46
N HIS A 232 -5.06 -2.13 10.72
CA HIS A 232 -4.10 -3.22 10.54
C HIS A 232 -4.13 -3.92 9.18
N SER A 233 -5.19 -3.71 8.39
CA SER A 233 -5.17 -4.10 6.96
C SER A 233 -4.33 -3.12 6.14
N HIS A 234 -4.44 -1.84 6.49
CA HIS A 234 -3.52 -0.79 6.08
C HIS A 234 -2.13 -1.05 6.66
N ALA A 235 -1.98 -1.55 7.89
CA ALA A 235 -0.70 -1.88 8.53
C ALA A 235 0.00 -3.12 7.94
N LEU A 236 -0.74 -4.16 7.57
CA LEU A 236 -0.22 -5.34 6.86
C LEU A 236 0.40 -4.96 5.53
N VAL A 237 -0.31 -4.15 4.76
CA VAL A 237 0.11 -3.69 3.43
C VAL A 237 1.11 -2.54 3.53
N LYS A 238 0.95 -1.59 4.46
CA LYS A 238 1.85 -0.46 4.68
C LYS A 238 3.12 -0.85 5.42
N GLY A 239 3.06 -1.75 6.40
CA GLY A 239 4.25 -2.31 7.05
C GLY A 239 5.08 -3.14 6.07
N TRP A 240 4.43 -3.73 5.07
CA TRP A 240 5.09 -4.43 3.96
C TRP A 240 5.56 -3.50 2.82
N LEU A 241 4.82 -2.44 2.46
CA LEU A 241 5.30 -1.35 1.59
C LEU A 241 6.47 -0.62 2.24
N ALA A 242 6.43 -0.47 3.56
CA ALA A 242 7.55 0.01 4.34
C ALA A 242 8.72 -0.95 4.11
N ASP A 243 8.64 -2.26 4.33
CA ASP A 243 9.76 -3.22 4.09
C ASP A 243 10.33 -3.21 2.64
N HIS A 244 9.49 -3.15 1.59
CA HIS A 244 9.99 -3.13 0.19
C HIS A 244 10.47 -1.76 -0.29
N LYS A 245 9.93 -0.65 0.23
CA LYS A 245 10.33 0.72 -0.13
C LYS A 245 11.22 1.40 0.93
N LEU A 246 11.49 0.76 2.07
CA LEU A 246 12.45 1.18 3.11
C LEU A 246 13.91 1.10 2.66
N GLN A 247 14.20 0.44 1.53
CA GLN A 247 15.48 0.62 0.85
C GLN A 247 15.71 2.06 0.36
N VAL A 248 14.69 2.93 0.41
CA VAL A 248 14.78 4.35 0.01
C VAL A 248 14.64 5.31 1.21
N TYR A 249 14.45 4.79 2.42
CA TYR A 249 14.25 5.60 3.64
C TYR A 249 15.46 5.55 4.60
N VAL A 250 16.60 4.98 4.18
CA VAL A 250 17.93 5.12 4.81
C VAL A 250 18.93 5.62 3.78
#